data_AF-A0A537P948-F1
#
_entry.id   AF-A0A537P948-F1
#
_cell.length_a   1.000
_cell.length_b   1.000
_cell.length_c   1.000
_cell.angle_alpha   90.00
_cell.angle_beta   90.00
_cell.angle_gamma   90.00
#
_symmetry.space_group_name_H-M   'P 1'
#
loop_
_entity.id
_entity.type
_entity.pdbx_description
1 polymer ?
#
loop_
_entity_poly.entity_id
_entity_poly.type
_entity_poly.pdbx_seq_one_letter_code
_entity_poly.pdbx_strand_id
1 'polypeptide(L)'
;MATYRFSVGQNVRLMQGAIHRGKSIYCEVVQIMPFDGASFQYRVRAADEQFDRIAKEHELAEVAEGEMEPARPSEPLDKITSISIRKGKR
;
A
#
# COMPACT_ATOMS: atom_id res chain seq x y z
N MET A 1 6.75 -12.24 -28.95
CA MET A 1 7.40 -12.35 -27.63
C MET A 1 6.45 -11.74 -26.62
N ALA A 2 5.96 -12.52 -25.65
CA ALA A 2 5.09 -11.97 -24.62
C ALA A 2 5.94 -11.10 -23.69
N THR A 3 5.78 -9.79 -23.77
CA THR A 3 6.43 -8.83 -22.87
C THR A 3 5.58 -8.74 -21.61
N TYR A 4 6.08 -9.28 -20.51
CA TYR A 4 5.45 -9.12 -19.19
C TYR A 4 5.53 -7.66 -18.76
N ARG A 5 4.43 -7.09 -18.26
CA ARG A 5 4.42 -5.71 -17.75
C ARG A 5 5.10 -5.58 -16.39
N PHE A 6 4.98 -6.60 -15.55
CA PHE A 6 5.53 -6.62 -14.19
C PHE A 6 6.66 -7.64 -14.06
N SER A 7 7.61 -7.35 -13.16
CA SER A 7 8.76 -8.21 -12.88
C SER A 7 8.71 -8.79 -11.46
N VAL A 8 9.34 -9.94 -11.25
CA VAL A 8 9.51 -10.53 -9.91
C VAL A 8 10.32 -9.57 -9.02
N GLY A 9 9.88 -9.35 -7.79
CA GLY A 9 10.45 -8.39 -6.84
C GLY A 9 9.85 -6.98 -6.93
N GLN A 10 8.92 -6.73 -7.85
CA GLN A 10 8.30 -5.42 -8.00
C GLN A 10 7.11 -5.24 -7.05
N ASN A 11 7.02 -4.06 -6.42
CA ASN A 11 5.84 -3.69 -5.62
C ASN A 11 4.71 -3.22 -6.53
N VAL A 12 3.56 -3.87 -6.37
CA VAL A 12 2.34 -3.64 -7.14
C VAL A 12 1.17 -3.44 -6.18
N ARG A 13 0.23 -2.60 -6.59
CA ARG A 13 -1.02 -2.37 -5.87
C ARG A 13 -2.08 -3.27 -6.47
N LEU A 14 -2.62 -4.18 -5.66
CA LEU A 14 -3.76 -4.99 -6.04
C LEU A 14 -5.02 -4.11 -6.01
N MET A 15 -5.49 -3.72 -7.19
CA MET A 15 -6.77 -3.03 -7.41
C MET A 15 -7.87 -4.07 -7.46
N GLN A 16 -8.30 -4.48 -6.28
CA GLN A 16 -9.51 -5.24 -5.98
C GLN A 16 -10.34 -5.82 -7.14
N GLY A 17 -10.22 -7.14 -7.33
CA GLY A 17 -11.26 -7.95 -7.99
C GLY A 17 -12.46 -8.17 -7.06
N ALA A 18 -13.62 -8.47 -7.66
CA ALA A 18 -14.97 -8.54 -7.08
C ALA A 18 -15.16 -9.29 -5.73
N ILE A 19 -14.15 -10.03 -5.26
CA ILE A 19 -14.18 -10.86 -4.04
C ILE A 19 -13.75 -10.06 -2.80
N HIS A 20 -12.90 -9.05 -2.94
CA HIS A 20 -12.48 -8.22 -1.82
C HIS A 20 -13.31 -6.92 -1.86
N ARG A 21 -13.97 -6.55 -0.74
CA ARG A 21 -14.77 -5.32 -0.61
C ARG A 21 -13.94 -4.16 -0.05
N GLY A 22 -13.56 -3.19 -0.88
CA GLY A 22 -13.04 -1.85 -0.50
C GLY A 22 -11.59 -1.65 0.01
N LYS A 23 -10.62 -2.55 -0.19
CA LYS A 23 -9.23 -2.44 0.27
C LYS A 23 -8.27 -2.77 -0.87
N SER A 24 -7.56 -1.75 -1.37
CA SER A 24 -6.36 -1.95 -2.18
C SER A 24 -5.25 -2.46 -1.27
N ILE A 25 -4.53 -3.50 -1.68
CA ILE A 25 -3.45 -4.10 -0.89
C ILE A 25 -2.15 -3.92 -1.66
N TYR A 26 -1.08 -3.55 -0.96
CA TYR A 26 0.27 -3.50 -1.50
C TYR A 26 0.90 -4.89 -1.42
N CYS A 27 1.37 -5.39 -2.56
CA CYS A 27 1.95 -6.71 -2.69
C CYS A 27 3.21 -6.67 -3.53
N GLU A 28 4.11 -7.62 -3.32
CA GLU A 28 5.28 -7.85 -4.15
C GLU A 28 4.99 -8.98 -5.14
N VAL A 29 5.44 -8.85 -6.38
CA VAL A 29 5.36 -9.92 -7.38
C VAL A 29 6.38 -11.00 -7.05
N VAL A 30 5.92 -12.17 -6.63
CA VAL A 30 6.78 -13.31 -6.28
C VAL A 30 7.08 -14.20 -7.49
N GLN A 31 6.12 -14.32 -8.40
CA GLN A 31 6.27 -15.21 -9.55
C GLN A 31 5.38 -14.78 -10.72
N ILE A 32 5.91 -14.85 -11.93
CA ILE A 32 5.16 -14.64 -13.17
C ILE A 32 4.61 -16.01 -13.61
N MET A 33 3.28 -16.12 -13.79
CA MET A 33 2.66 -17.36 -14.26
C MET A 33 2.72 -17.46 -15.79
N PRO A 34 2.70 -18.67 -16.36
CA PRO A 34 2.57 -18.86 -17.79
C PRO A 34 1.25 -18.24 -18.29
N PHE A 35 1.30 -17.68 -19.50
CA PHE A 35 0.14 -17.06 -20.13
C PHE A 35 -0.88 -18.14 -20.52
N ASP A 36 -2.08 -18.06 -19.95
CA ASP A 36 -3.15 -19.05 -20.11
C ASP A 36 -4.01 -18.83 -21.37
N GLY A 37 -3.69 -17.82 -22.19
CA GLY A 37 -4.47 -17.46 -23.39
C GLY A 37 -5.54 -16.39 -23.15
N ALA A 38 -5.96 -16.17 -21.90
CA ALA A 38 -6.96 -15.15 -21.55
C ALA A 38 -6.37 -13.90 -20.89
N SER A 39 -5.39 -14.05 -20.00
CA SER A 39 -4.77 -12.94 -19.25
C SER A 39 -3.41 -13.36 -18.70
N PHE A 40 -2.50 -12.41 -18.52
CA PHE A 40 -1.28 -12.64 -17.73
C PHE A 40 -1.64 -12.72 -16.25
N GLN A 41 -1.13 -13.76 -15.60
CA GLN A 41 -1.31 -14.01 -14.17
C GLN A 41 0.01 -13.81 -13.46
N TYR A 42 -0.05 -13.28 -12.25
CA TYR A 42 1.10 -13.00 -11.41
C TYR A 42 0.78 -13.48 -9.99
N ARG A 43 1.71 -14.21 -9.37
CA ARG A 43 1.66 -14.47 -7.93
C ARG A 43 2.21 -13.26 -7.22
N VAL A 44 1.41 -12.72 -6.33
CA VAL A 44 1.76 -11.59 -5.48
C VAL A 44 1.65 -11.99 -4.03
N ARG A 45 2.52 -11.42 -3.18
CA ARG A 45 2.51 -11.63 -1.73
C ARG A 45 2.42 -10.28 -1.04
N ALA A 46 1.42 -10.10 -0.18
CA ALA A 46 1.34 -8.89 0.63
C ALA A 46 2.35 -8.94 1.77
N ALA A 47 2.89 -7.80 2.19
CA ALA A 47 3.78 -7.75 3.35
C ALA A 47 3.05 -8.11 4.67
N ASP A 48 1.74 -7.87 4.72
CA ASP A 48 0.88 -8.11 5.89
C ASP A 48 0.27 -9.53 5.90
N GLU A 49 0.23 -10.21 4.74
CA GLU A 49 -0.35 -11.56 4.61
C GLU A 49 0.75 -12.62 4.40
N GLN A 50 0.64 -13.76 5.09
CA GLN A 50 1.63 -14.85 4.97
C GLN A 50 1.35 -15.80 3.79
N PHE A 51 0.39 -15.47 2.92
CA PHE A 51 -0.06 -16.31 1.81
C PHE A 51 0.13 -15.62 0.47
N ASP A 52 0.41 -16.43 -0.55
CA ASP A 52 0.53 -15.96 -1.93
C ASP A 52 -0.85 -15.90 -2.59
N ARG A 53 -1.09 -14.85 -3.36
CA ARG A 53 -2.32 -14.65 -4.15
C ARG A 53 -2.00 -14.66 -5.62
N ILE A 54 -2.95 -15.12 -6.44
CA ILE A 54 -2.86 -15.01 -7.90
C ILE A 54 -3.74 -13.85 -8.33
N ALA A 55 -3.14 -12.88 -9.02
CA ALA A 55 -3.79 -11.71 -9.56
C ALA A 55 -3.55 -11.59 -11.07
N LYS A 56 -4.54 -11.09 -11.80
CA LYS A 56 -4.38 -10.84 -13.24
C LYS A 56 -3.74 -9.47 -13.47
N GLU A 57 -3.14 -9.30 -14.65
CA GLU A 57 -2.51 -8.03 -15.04
C GLU A 57 -3.43 -6.81 -14.87
N HIS A 58 -4.72 -6.94 -15.20
CA HIS A 58 -5.69 -5.85 -15.09
C HIS A 58 -6.12 -5.54 -13.65
N GLU A 59 -5.82 -6.44 -12.69
CA GLU A 59 -6.08 -6.24 -11.26
C GLU A 59 -4.85 -5.64 -10.55
N LEU A 60 -3.74 -5.47 -11.25
CA LEU A 60 -2.48 -4.97 -10.72
C LEU A 60 -2.21 -3.56 -11.27
N ALA A 61 -1.89 -2.64 -10.37
CA ALA A 61 -1.40 -1.31 -10.71
C ALA A 61 0.04 -1.15 -10.24
N GLU A 62 0.85 -0.43 -11.03
CA GLU A 62 2.19 -0.03 -10.60
C GLU A 62 2.07 0.93 -9.41
N VAL A 63 2.79 0.64 -8.33
CA VAL A 63 2.92 1.59 -7.22
C VAL A 63 3.97 2.59 -7.66
N ALA A 64 3.53 3.72 -8.22
CA ALA A 64 4.45 4.83 -8.46
C ALA A 64 5.08 5.20 -7.10
N GLU A 65 6.40 5.17 -7.05
CA GLU A 65 7.23 5.48 -5.88
C GLU A 65 7.00 6.96 -5.50
N GLY A 66 5.91 7.22 -4.78
CA GLY A 66 5.45 8.57 -4.43
C GLY A 66 4.44 8.60 -3.29
N GLU A 67 3.77 7.49 -2.96
CA GLU A 67 2.86 7.39 -1.80
C GLU A 67 3.45 6.61 -0.61
N MET A 68 4.75 6.31 -0.62
CA MET A 68 5.47 5.95 0.61
C MET A 68 5.97 7.25 1.27
N GLU A 69 5.05 8.15 1.62
CA GLU A 69 5.37 9.27 2.51
C GLU A 69 5.48 8.67 3.92
N PRO A 70 6.69 8.59 4.53
CA PRO A 70 6.77 8.21 5.93
C PRO A 70 6.03 9.30 6.70
N ALA A 71 5.00 8.89 7.45
CA ALA A 71 4.34 9.73 8.43
C ALA A 71 5.40 10.56 9.16
N ARG A 72 5.47 11.87 8.86
CA ARG A 72 6.22 12.78 9.72
C ARG A 72 5.40 12.90 10.99
N PRO A 73 5.89 12.48 12.17
CA PRO A 73 5.32 12.95 13.41
C PRO A 73 5.66 14.43 13.50
N SER A 74 4.75 15.29 13.04
CA SER A 74 4.78 16.70 13.36
C SER A 74 4.21 16.88 14.76
N GLU A 75 5.03 16.66 15.79
CA GLU A 75 4.82 17.28 17.10
C GLU A 75 6.20 17.44 17.77
N PRO A 76 6.45 18.61 18.37
CA PRO A 76 5.92 18.81 19.72
C PRO A 76 5.10 20.09 19.89
N LEU A 77 4.02 19.94 20.65
CA LEU A 77 3.17 21.01 21.16
C LEU A 77 3.93 21.78 22.27
N ASP A 78 4.91 22.61 21.90
CA ASP A 78 5.52 23.54 22.86
C ASP A 78 4.76 24.87 22.87
N LYS A 79 4.21 25.19 24.05
CA LYS A 79 3.83 26.54 24.55
C LYS A 79 2.46 26.99 24.03
N ILE A 80 1.47 27.21 24.90
CA ILE A 80 1.36 28.44 25.69
C ILE A 80 0.93 28.16 27.15
N THR A 81 1.88 28.46 28.04
CA THR A 81 1.76 29.11 29.35
C THR A 81 0.41 29.08 30.07
N SER A 82 0.39 28.32 31.17
CA SER A 82 -0.51 28.49 32.31
C SER A 82 -0.42 29.91 32.87
N ILE A 83 -1.39 30.78 32.59
CA ILE A 83 -1.56 32.02 33.35
C ILE A 83 -2.48 31.73 34.53
N SER A 84 -1.87 31.43 35.68
CA SER A 84 -2.54 31.52 36.98
C SER A 84 -2.57 32.97 37.44
N ILE A 85 -3.71 33.66 37.27
CA ILE A 85 -3.96 34.92 37.99
C ILE A 85 -4.71 34.62 39.29
N ARG A 86 -3.99 34.84 40.39
CA ARG A 86 -4.43 34.66 41.76
C ARG A 86 -5.49 35.69 42.14
N LYS A 87 -6.46 35.20 42.91
CA LYS A 87 -7.48 35.93 43.65
C LYS A 87 -6.86 36.78 44.77
N GLY A 88 -7.21 38.06 44.85
CA GLY A 88 -6.98 38.95 45.99
C GLY A 88 -7.79 40.23 45.76
N LYS A 89 -8.96 40.45 46.36
CA LYS A 89 -9.25 40.79 47.77
C LYS A 89 -8.60 42.11 48.20
N ARG A 90 -9.36 43.20 48.05
CA ARG A 90 -9.45 44.33 48.99
C ARG A 90 -10.73 45.11 48.70
#